data_AF-A0A6B3H6B4-F1
#
_entry.id   AF-A0A6B3H6B4-F1
#
_cell.length_a   1.000
_cell.length_b   1.000
_cell.length_c   1.000
_cell.angle_alpha   90.00
_cell.angle_beta   90.00
_cell.angle_gamma   90.00
#
_symmetry.space_group_name_H-M   'P 1'
#
loop_
_entity.id
_entity.type
_entity.pdbx_description
1 polymer ?
#
loop_
_entity_poly.entity_id
_entity_poly.type
_entity_poly.pdbx_seq_one_letter_code
_entity_poly.pdbx_strand_id
1 'polypeptide(L)' 'GWALLDHPMLALEVAGSPAYLEPDAVVVHPDGRWTVVEIKSFPMIDASADASKVGAAARQAAVYVLALERVA' A
#
# COMPACT_ATOMS: atom_id res chain seq x y z
N GLY A 1 17.04 11.88 4.61
CA GLY A 1 17.13 11.50 3.18
C GLY A 1 15.87 10.75 2.80
N TRP A 2 15.61 10.57 1.50
CA TRP A 2 14.53 9.71 1.03
C TRP A 2 14.92 8.23 1.20
N ALA A 3 13.95 7.36 1.46
CA ALA A 3 14.12 5.92 1.34
C ALA A 3 12.94 5.29 0.57
N LEU A 4 13.25 4.28 -0.24
CA LEU A 4 12.28 3.43 -0.92
C LEU A 4 12.47 2.02 -0.37
N LEU A 5 11.43 1.49 0.25
CA LEU A 5 11.36 0.09 0.66
C LEU A 5 10.66 -0.67 -0.46
N ASP A 6 11.38 -1.60 -1.06
CA ASP A 6 10.88 -2.50 -2.11
C ASP A 6 10.31 -3.75 -1.44
N HIS A 7 9.05 -4.07 -1.72
CA HIS A 7 8.34 -5.22 -1.16
C HIS A 7 8.53 -5.42 0.37
N PRO A 8 8.31 -4.40 1.23
CA PRO A 8 8.48 -4.57 2.66
C PRO A 8 7.39 -5.50 3.23
N MET A 9 7.78 -6.39 4.15
CA MET A 9 6.82 -7.20 4.90
C MET A 9 6.24 -6.42 6.08
N LEU A 10 4.92 -6.29 6.12
CA LEU A 10 4.15 -5.70 7.23
C LEU A 10 3.33 -6.78 7.93
N ALA A 11 3.07 -6.60 9.22
CA ALA A 11 2.21 -7.48 10.00
C ALA A 11 0.99 -6.70 10.50
N LEU A 12 -0.20 -7.31 10.37
CA LEU A 12 -1.46 -6.78 10.87
C LEU A 12 -2.23 -7.89 11.60
N GLU A 13 -2.58 -7.66 12.86
CA GLU A 13 -3.48 -8.56 13.59
C GLU A 13 -4.89 -8.54 13.00
N VAL A 14 -5.40 -9.71 12.61
CA VAL A 14 -6.74 -9.93 12.08
C VAL A 14 -7.38 -11.09 12.84
N ALA A 15 -8.45 -10.81 13.58
CA ALA A 15 -9.15 -11.80 14.41
C ALA A 15 -8.23 -12.58 15.38
N GLY A 16 -7.18 -11.92 15.90
CA GLY A 16 -6.22 -12.51 16.84
C GLY A 16 -5.17 -13.41 16.19
N SER A 17 -4.96 -13.29 14.88
CA SER A 17 -3.88 -13.95 14.15
C SER A 17 -3.13 -12.94 13.27
N PRO A 18 -1.80 -13.07 13.14
CA PRO A 18 -1.02 -12.18 12.29
C PRO A 18 -1.30 -12.47 10.80
N ALA A 19 -1.69 -11.42 10.07
CA ALA A 19 -1.69 -11.39 8.62
C ALA A 19 -0.43 -10.68 8.13
N TYR A 20 0.29 -11.32 7.21
CA TYR A 20 1.49 -10.78 6.59
C TYR A 20 1.13 -10.15 5.24
N LEU A 21 1.61 -8.93 5.04
CA LEU A 21 1.22 -8.05 3.95
C LEU A 21 2.48 -7.52 3.26
N GLU A 22 2.47 -7.51 1.93
CA GLU A 22 3.61 -7.08 1.12
C GLU A 22 3.11 -6.03 0.12
N PRO A 23 3.14 -4.73 0.48
CA PRO A 23 2.90 -3.65 -0.48
C PRO A 23 4.00 -3.66 -1.55
N ASP A 24 3.70 -3.19 -2.76
CA ASP A 24 4.73 -3.14 -3.81
C ASP A 24 5.91 -2.23 -3.41
N ALA A 25 5.61 -1.05 -2.81
CA ALA A 25 6.63 -0.24 -2.17
C ALA A 25 6.10 0.68 -1.07
N VAL A 26 7.00 1.12 -0.19
CA VAL A 26 6.76 2.20 0.77
C VAL A 26 7.86 3.27 0.64
N VAL A 27 7.44 4.52 0.43
CA VAL A 27 8.35 5.68 0.37
C VAL A 27 8.38 6.37 1.72
N VAL A 28 9.57 6.54 2.30
CA VAL A 28 9.79 7.37 3.49
C VAL A 28 10.34 8.72 3.04
N HIS A 29 9.58 9.77 3.33
CA HIS A 29 9.90 11.15 2.98
C HIS A 29 10.87 11.76 4.01
N PRO A 30 11.67 12.79 3.65
CA PRO A 30 12.60 13.45 4.58
C PRO A 30 11.92 14.12 5.77
N ASP A 31 10.63 14.45 5.65
CA ASP A 31 9.79 15.02 6.71
C ASP A 31 9.16 13.95 7.63
N GLY A 32 9.47 12.67 7.40
CA GLY A 32 8.95 11.55 8.17
C GLY A 32 7.59 11.03 7.71
N ARG A 33 6.96 11.60 6.67
CA ARG A 33 5.72 11.03 6.08
C ARG A 33 6.00 9.80 5.26
N TRP A 34 5.06 8.87 5.24
CA TRP A 34 5.18 7.60 4.51
C TRP A 34 4.12 7.57 3.40
N THR A 35 4.43 6.92 2.28
CA THR A 35 3.49 6.71 1.17
C THR A 35 3.53 5.26 0.72
N VAL A 36 2.38 4.60 0.75
CA VAL A 36 2.19 3.27 0.14
C VAL A 36 2.05 3.44 -1.36
N VAL A 37 2.75 2.61 -2.12
CA VAL A 37 2.65 2.54 -3.58
C VAL A 37 2.18 1.15 -3.95
N GLU A 38 1.09 1.11 -4.72
CA GLU A 38 0.55 -0.12 -5.31
C GLU A 38 0.57 -0.01 -6.83
N ILE A 39 1.16 -1.00 -7.48
CA ILE A 39 1.35 -1.07 -8.92
C ILE A 39 0.33 -2.07 -9.47
N LYS A 40 -0.52 -1.60 -10.38
CA LYS A 40 -1.52 -2.44 -11.06
C LYS A 40 -1.48 -2.18 -12.56
N SER A 41 -1.53 -3.24 -13.35
CA SER A 41 -1.48 -3.21 -14.81
C SER A 41 -2.87 -3.05 -15.45
N PHE A 42 -3.76 -2.23 -14.86
CA PHE A 42 -5.10 -2.03 -15.40
C PHE A 42 -5.03 -1.25 -16.72
N PRO A 43 -5.80 -1.64 -17.75
CA PRO A 43 -5.86 -0.87 -18.98
C PRO A 43 -6.45 0.52 -18.70
N MET A 44 -5.87 1.53 -19.35
CA MET A 44 -6.37 2.91 -19.34
C MET A 44 -7.10 3.18 -20.66
N ILE A 45 -8.38 3.56 -20.58
CA ILE A 45 -9.21 3.96 -21.72
C ILE A 45 -9.64 5.40 -21.47
N ASP A 46 -9.42 6.28 -22.47
CA ASP A 46 -9.70 7.71 -22.36
C ASP A 46 -9.12 8.34 -21.08
N ALA A 47 -7.86 8.00 -20.78
CA ALA A 47 -7.14 8.44 -19.58
C ALA A 47 -7.75 7.99 -18.23
N SER A 48 -8.58 6.95 -18.22
CA SER A 48 -9.18 6.38 -17.00
C SER A 48 -9.00 4.85 -16.92
N ALA A 49 -8.79 4.35 -15.71
CA ALA A 49 -8.88 2.91 -15.43
C ALA A 49 -10.31 2.55 -15.01
N ASP A 50 -10.66 1.28 -15.16
CA ASP A 50 -11.91 0.74 -14.62
C ASP A 50 -12.05 1.06 -13.12
N ALA A 51 -13.11 1.78 -12.75
CA ALA A 51 -13.30 2.27 -11.39
C ALA A 51 -13.47 1.14 -10.36
N SER A 52 -14.02 0.00 -10.75
CA SER A 52 -14.16 -1.16 -9.84
C SER A 52 -12.80 -1.75 -9.50
N LYS A 53 -11.89 -1.83 -10.48
CA LYS A 53 -10.51 -2.29 -10.30
C LYS A 53 -9.69 -1.32 -9.46
N VAL A 54 -9.80 -0.02 -9.73
CA VAL A 54 -9.16 1.04 -8.93
C VAL A 54 -9.68 0.99 -7.48
N GLY A 55 -10.99 0.84 -7.29
CA GLY A 55 -11.58 0.74 -5.95
C GLY A 55 -11.09 -0.49 -5.17
N ALA A 56 -10.87 -1.63 -5.85
CA ALA A 56 -10.28 -2.81 -5.23
C ALA A 56 -8.83 -2.56 -4.79
N ALA A 57 -8.01 -1.95 -5.66
CA ALA A 57 -6.63 -1.60 -5.33
C ALA A 57 -6.55 -0.56 -4.19
N ALA A 58 -7.46 0.43 -4.16
CA ALA A 58 -7.52 1.42 -3.10
C ALA A 58 -7.85 0.79 -1.74
N ARG A 59 -8.76 -0.19 -1.68
CA ARG A 59 -9.05 -0.92 -0.44
C ARG A 59 -7.85 -1.75 0.02
N GLN A 60 -7.14 -2.39 -0.91
CA GLN A 60 -5.90 -3.10 -0.60
C GLN A 60 -4.84 -2.13 -0.02
N ALA A 61 -4.61 -0.99 -0.67
CA ALA A 61 -3.70 0.05 -0.17
C ALA A 61 -4.09 0.58 1.23
N ALA A 62 -5.40 0.75 1.49
CA ALA A 62 -5.88 1.17 2.81
C ALA A 62 -5.53 0.17 3.93
N VAL A 63 -5.51 -1.13 3.63
CA VAL A 63 -5.06 -2.16 4.59
C VAL A 63 -3.56 -2.03 4.88
N TYR A 64 -2.74 -1.71 3.88
CA TYR A 64 -1.31 -1.45 4.09
C TYR A 64 -1.07 -0.18 4.92
N VAL A 65 -1.82 0.89 4.67
CA VAL A 65 -1.77 2.09 5.50
C VAL A 65 -2.13 1.76 6.95
N LEU A 66 -3.20 1.00 7.18
CA LEU A 66 -3.60 0.56 8.52
C LEU A 66 -2.50 -0.27 9.22
N ALA A 67 -1.78 -1.11 8.47
CA ALA A 67 -0.67 -1.88 9.02
C ALA A 67 0.52 -0.97 9.40
N LEU A 68 0.84 0.04 8.58
CA LEU A 68 1.89 1.02 8.85
C LEU A 68 1.59 1.89 10.07
N GLU A 69 0.33 2.28 10.28
CA GLU A 69 -0.10 3.03 11.47
C GLU A 69 0.19 2.31 12.79
N ARG A 70 0.39 0.98 12.78
CA ARG A 70 0.76 0.22 13.98
C ARG A 70 2.26 0.14 14.24
N VAL A 71 3.08 0.58 13.30
CA VAL A 71 4.56 0.55 13.37
C VAL A 71 5.13 1.94 13.61
N ALA A 72 4.46 2.99 13.13
CA ALA A 72 4.79 4.39 13.37
C ALA A 72 4.49 4.83 14.81
#